data_AF-A0A3D0TM75-F1
#
_entry.id   AF-A0A3D0TM75-F1
#
_cell.length_a   1.000
_cell.length_b   1.000
_cell.length_c   1.000
_cell.angle_alpha   90.00
_cell.angle_beta   90.00
_cell.angle_gamma   90.00
#
_symmetry.space_group_name_H-M   'P 1'
#
loop_
_entity.id
_entity.type
_entity.pdbx_description
1 polymer ?
#
loop_
_entity_poly.entity_id
_entity_poly.type
_entity_poly.pdbx_seq_one_letter_code
_entity_poly.pdbx_strand_id
1 'polypeptide(L)'
;MLRAAGEQAVVVLDDNRLADRAVAYRAGLGWFGRNTMLLHPDLGSWTVLGSVVTTAALPADAAPVPDGCGSCRRCVPACPTGALGTDASGAAVLDADLCLAWQLQADGVFARGLRVALGDRLYGCDDCQVVCPCNDEPSPAAGSAGPAADASSGAPHDWAARRGDNPLSVRGRTAIDVAEMLLASDDALTAAFGHWYIPRRRPEYLRRNALVVLGNTADAAAAPTREALRACLRDASPIVRSHAVWAAHRLGLGGLVAEVPAGLLLADDPDGMVALELRDPPAAAPPRPRT
;
A
#
# COMPACT_ATOMS: atom_id res chain seq x y z
N MET A 1 -15.37 26.76 12.55
CA MET A 1 -15.60 28.09 11.95
C MET A 1 -16.86 28.08 11.08
N LEU A 2 -16.91 27.35 9.95
CA LEU A 2 -18.10 27.27 9.07
C LEU A 2 -19.41 26.95 9.82
N ARG A 3 -19.44 25.85 10.59
CA ARG A 3 -20.62 25.49 11.39
C ARG A 3 -21.03 26.55 12.42
N ALA A 4 -20.06 27.27 12.98
CA ALA A 4 -20.33 28.37 13.92
C ALA A 4 -20.92 29.60 13.23
N ALA A 5 -20.68 29.76 11.92
CA ALA A 5 -21.29 30.78 11.07
C ALA A 5 -22.68 30.38 10.52
N GLY A 6 -23.24 29.24 10.96
CA GLY A 6 -24.55 28.75 10.52
C GLY A 6 -24.53 27.89 9.25
N GLU A 7 -23.35 27.64 8.69
CA GLU A 7 -23.19 26.85 7.46
C GLU A 7 -23.17 25.34 7.76
N GLN A 8 -23.71 24.54 6.83
CA GLN A 8 -23.50 23.10 6.88
C GLN A 8 -22.09 22.80 6.37
N ALA A 9 -21.38 21.90 7.05
CA ALA A 9 -20.03 21.49 6.63
C ALA A 9 -19.73 20.06 7.06
N VAL A 10 -19.12 19.27 6.17
CA VAL A 10 -18.67 17.90 6.41
C VAL A 10 -17.24 17.75 5.91
N VAL A 11 -16.41 17.13 6.75
CA VAL A 11 -15.04 16.77 6.43
C VAL A 11 -15.04 15.42 5.74
N VAL A 12 -14.34 15.31 4.62
CA VAL A 12 -14.25 14.11 3.76
C VAL A 12 -12.78 13.88 3.43
N LEU A 13 -12.22 12.74 3.83
CA LEU A 13 -10.84 12.34 3.58
C LEU A 13 -10.82 10.83 3.32
N ASP A 14 -10.25 10.40 2.19
CA ASP A 14 -10.16 8.98 1.82
C ASP A 14 -11.51 8.25 1.99
N ASP A 15 -12.56 8.91 1.52
CA ASP A 15 -13.95 8.50 1.67
C ASP A 15 -14.59 8.42 0.29
N ASN A 16 -15.28 7.31 0.02
CA ASN A 16 -15.84 6.97 -1.29
C ASN A 16 -16.91 7.95 -1.81
N ARG A 17 -17.32 8.95 -1.01
CA ARG A 17 -18.24 10.02 -1.45
C ARG A 17 -17.59 11.04 -2.38
N LEU A 18 -16.25 11.09 -2.46
CA LEU A 18 -15.53 12.09 -3.24
C LEU A 18 -14.25 11.51 -3.86
N ALA A 19 -13.92 11.95 -5.07
CA ALA A 19 -12.61 11.69 -5.66
C ALA A 19 -11.63 12.81 -5.26
N ASP A 20 -10.93 12.63 -4.14
CA ASP A 20 -10.07 13.67 -3.53
C ASP A 20 -9.08 14.30 -4.51
N ARG A 21 -8.42 13.49 -5.35
CA ARG A 21 -7.48 13.99 -6.38
C ARG A 21 -8.17 14.85 -7.43
N ALA A 22 -9.39 14.50 -7.84
CA ALA A 22 -10.14 15.28 -8.83
C ALA A 22 -10.62 16.61 -8.24
N VAL A 23 -10.98 16.63 -6.96
CA VAL A 23 -11.34 17.88 -6.28
C VAL A 23 -10.12 18.77 -6.10
N ALA A 24 -8.99 18.22 -5.66
CA ALA A 24 -7.75 18.97 -5.52
C ALA A 24 -7.23 19.52 -6.86
N TYR A 25 -7.36 18.76 -7.96
CA TYR A 25 -7.07 19.25 -9.31
C TYR A 25 -7.96 20.44 -9.71
N ARG A 26 -9.28 20.33 -9.47
CA ARG A 26 -10.23 21.41 -9.76
C ARG A 26 -10.06 22.64 -8.86
N ALA A 27 -9.52 22.46 -7.66
CA ALA A 27 -9.16 23.53 -6.73
C ALA A 27 -7.81 24.19 -7.07
N GLY A 28 -7.15 23.78 -8.16
CA GLY A 28 -5.87 24.37 -8.57
C GLY A 28 -4.69 24.00 -7.67
N LEU A 29 -4.76 22.88 -6.94
CA LEU A 29 -3.69 22.43 -6.04
C LEU A 29 -2.57 21.68 -6.77
N GLY A 30 -2.79 21.26 -8.01
CA GLY A 30 -1.79 20.50 -8.75
C GLY A 30 -2.30 19.98 -10.09
N TRP A 31 -1.49 19.13 -10.72
CA TRP A 31 -1.82 18.43 -11.96
C TRP A 31 -1.80 16.91 -11.75
N PHE A 32 -2.44 16.16 -12.65
CA PHE A 32 -2.34 14.70 -12.64
C PHE A 32 -1.03 14.25 -13.27
N GLY A 33 -0.19 13.58 -12.48
CA GLY A 33 1.04 12.97 -12.97
C GLY A 33 0.79 11.74 -13.83
N ARG A 34 1.80 11.31 -14.59
CA ARG A 34 1.75 10.03 -15.33
C ARG A 34 1.66 8.79 -14.41
N ASN A 35 1.93 8.97 -13.13
CA ASN A 35 1.72 7.97 -12.08
C ASN A 35 0.30 8.00 -11.48
N THR A 36 -0.61 8.84 -12.01
CA THR A 36 -1.99 9.07 -11.55
C THR A 36 -2.14 9.71 -10.17
N MET A 37 -1.03 10.15 -9.57
CA MET A 37 -1.05 10.99 -8.38
C MET A 37 -1.37 12.43 -8.76
N LEU A 38 -1.96 13.18 -7.82
CA LEU A 38 -1.93 14.63 -7.91
C LEU A 38 -0.53 15.09 -7.48
N LEU A 39 0.10 15.94 -8.29
CA LEU A 39 1.40 16.52 -8.03
C LEU A 39 1.22 18.00 -7.70
N HIS A 40 1.56 18.36 -6.47
CA HIS A 40 1.63 19.77 -6.06
C HIS A 40 2.95 20.38 -6.54
N PRO A 41 2.98 21.63 -7.05
CA PRO A 41 4.20 22.29 -7.51
C PRO A 41 5.35 22.25 -6.49
N ASP A 42 5.04 22.55 -5.23
CA ASP A 42 6.04 22.64 -4.16
C ASP A 42 6.16 21.36 -3.31
N LEU A 43 5.10 20.54 -3.22
CA LEU A 43 5.04 19.43 -2.24
C LEU A 43 5.19 18.05 -2.89
N GLY A 44 5.18 17.99 -4.22
CA GLY A 44 5.21 16.73 -4.96
C GLY A 44 3.96 15.89 -4.74
N SER A 45 4.11 14.57 -4.71
CA SER A 45 3.03 13.61 -4.44
C SER A 45 2.95 13.18 -2.97
N TRP A 46 3.92 13.56 -2.13
CA TRP A 46 3.97 13.24 -0.70
C TRP A 46 3.04 14.12 0.12
N THR A 47 1.77 14.18 -0.27
CA THR A 47 0.75 15.04 0.34
C THR A 47 -0.54 14.25 0.53
N VAL A 48 -1.15 14.41 1.70
CA VAL A 48 -2.47 13.85 2.00
C VAL A 48 -3.52 14.86 1.57
N LEU A 49 -4.55 14.38 0.88
CA LEU A 49 -5.64 15.21 0.40
C LEU A 49 -6.86 15.08 1.33
N GLY A 50 -7.62 16.16 1.41
CA GLY A 50 -8.84 16.20 2.18
C GLY A 50 -9.71 17.36 1.74
N SER A 51 -11.02 17.20 1.93
CA SER A 51 -12.01 18.18 1.52
C SER A 51 -12.94 18.56 2.65
N VAL A 52 -13.38 19.81 2.65
CA VAL A 52 -14.51 20.27 3.46
C VAL A 52 -15.64 20.64 2.52
N VAL A 53 -16.67 19.80 2.47
CA VAL A 53 -17.88 20.06 1.68
C VAL A 53 -18.80 20.95 2.51
N THR A 54 -19.21 22.10 1.98
CA THR A 54 -20.00 23.09 2.74
C THR A 54 -21.05 23.80 1.87
N THR A 55 -22.08 24.35 2.52
CA THR A 55 -23.08 25.25 1.90
C THR A 55 -22.61 26.70 1.79
N ALA A 56 -21.49 27.04 2.43
CA ALA A 56 -20.96 28.40 2.39
C ALA A 56 -20.67 28.83 0.95
N ALA A 57 -21.09 30.06 0.60
CA ALA A 57 -20.76 30.65 -0.69
C ALA A 57 -19.29 31.10 -0.67
N LEU A 58 -18.40 30.25 -1.16
CA LEU A 58 -16.98 30.54 -1.30
C LEU A 58 -16.66 30.97 -2.74
N PRO A 59 -15.69 31.88 -2.95
CA PRO A 59 -15.16 32.14 -4.28
C PRO A 59 -14.63 30.85 -4.90
N ALA A 60 -14.82 30.69 -6.21
CA ALA A 60 -14.19 29.58 -6.94
C ALA A 60 -12.67 29.78 -6.99
N ASP A 61 -11.95 28.67 -6.92
CA ASP A 61 -10.49 28.66 -7.02
C ASP A 61 -9.99 29.00 -8.42
N ALA A 62 -8.66 29.11 -8.52
CA ALA A 62 -7.94 29.27 -9.79
C ALA A 62 -8.15 28.06 -10.72
N ALA A 63 -7.91 28.28 -12.01
CA ALA A 63 -7.87 27.19 -12.99
C ALA A 63 -6.86 26.11 -12.57
N PRO A 64 -7.06 24.84 -12.98
CA PRO A 64 -6.11 23.77 -12.68
C PRO A 64 -4.68 24.12 -13.07
N VAL A 65 -3.72 23.66 -12.26
CA VAL A 65 -2.29 23.87 -12.52
C VAL A 65 -1.92 23.18 -13.84
N PRO A 66 -1.15 23.83 -14.74
CA PRO A 66 -0.68 23.20 -15.97
C PRO A 66 0.11 21.92 -15.72
N ASP A 67 0.14 21.03 -16.72
CA ASP A 67 0.92 19.79 -16.64
C ASP A 67 2.40 20.08 -16.39
N GLY A 68 2.92 19.56 -15.27
CA GLY A 68 4.34 19.61 -14.93
C GLY A 68 5.12 18.36 -15.33
N CYS A 69 4.48 17.32 -15.88
CA CYS A 69 5.20 16.13 -16.35
C CYS A 69 5.96 16.39 -17.65
N GLY A 70 5.39 17.15 -18.59
CA GLY A 70 5.99 17.36 -19.91
C GLY A 70 6.31 16.02 -20.59
N SER A 71 7.53 15.83 -21.08
CA SER A 71 7.97 14.56 -21.68
C SER A 71 8.46 13.50 -20.68
N CYS A 72 8.47 13.79 -19.37
CA CYS A 72 8.93 12.84 -18.35
C CYS A 72 8.01 11.62 -18.31
N ARG A 73 8.60 10.42 -18.18
CA ARG A 73 7.88 9.14 -18.06
C ARG A 73 8.53 8.18 -17.07
N ARG A 74 9.34 8.66 -16.12
CA ARG A 74 10.14 7.79 -15.21
C ARG A 74 9.30 6.77 -14.43
N CYS A 75 8.10 7.16 -13.99
CA CYS A 75 7.21 6.29 -13.21
C CYS A 75 6.67 5.09 -13.97
N VAL A 76 6.46 5.21 -15.29
CA VAL A 76 5.84 4.17 -16.11
C VAL A 76 6.72 2.91 -16.19
N PRO A 77 8.00 2.97 -16.63
CA PRO A 77 8.87 1.80 -16.63
C PRO A 77 9.33 1.38 -15.23
N ALA A 78 9.21 2.25 -14.22
CA ALA A 78 9.54 1.91 -12.83
C ALA A 78 8.43 1.12 -12.12
N CYS A 79 7.20 1.15 -12.64
CA CYS A 79 6.09 0.37 -12.07
C CYS A 79 6.41 -1.13 -12.19
N PRO A 80 6.51 -1.88 -11.07
CA PRO A 80 6.98 -3.28 -11.10
C PRO A 80 6.09 -4.23 -11.91
N THR A 81 4.84 -3.84 -12.12
CA THR A 81 3.79 -4.66 -12.74
C THR A 81 3.25 -4.07 -14.02
N GLY A 82 3.75 -2.90 -14.45
CA GLY A 82 3.24 -2.21 -15.64
C GLY A 82 1.81 -1.66 -15.49
N ALA A 83 1.38 -1.37 -14.26
CA ALA A 83 0.02 -0.86 -13.97
C ALA A 83 -0.26 0.56 -14.51
N LEU A 84 0.76 1.31 -14.92
CA LEU A 84 0.62 2.69 -15.39
C LEU A 84 0.59 2.74 -16.92
N GLY A 85 -0.48 3.30 -17.48
CA GLY A 85 -0.67 3.45 -18.92
C GLY A 85 -1.35 4.77 -19.29
N THR A 86 -1.93 4.80 -20.49
CA THR A 86 -2.74 5.91 -20.98
C THR A 86 -4.02 5.40 -21.64
N ASP A 87 -5.12 6.12 -21.49
CA ASP A 87 -6.35 5.84 -22.24
C ASP A 87 -6.29 6.38 -23.68
N ALA A 88 -7.40 6.25 -24.42
CA ALA A 88 -7.51 6.69 -25.81
C ALA A 88 -7.35 8.21 -25.99
N SER A 89 -7.54 9.01 -24.94
CA SER A 89 -7.32 10.46 -24.95
C SER A 89 -5.87 10.84 -24.66
N GLY A 90 -5.04 9.86 -24.26
CA GLY A 90 -3.68 10.09 -23.79
C GLY A 90 -3.59 10.45 -22.30
N ALA A 91 -4.71 10.44 -21.57
CA ALA A 91 -4.71 10.68 -20.13
C ALA A 91 -4.10 9.49 -19.39
N ALA A 92 -3.32 9.77 -18.34
CA ALA A 92 -2.70 8.72 -17.54
C ALA A 92 -3.77 7.89 -16.82
N VAL A 93 -3.65 6.56 -16.89
CA VAL A 93 -4.55 5.62 -16.22
C VAL A 93 -3.76 4.60 -15.41
N LEU A 94 -4.39 4.14 -14.34
CA LEU A 94 -3.88 3.09 -13.47
C LEU A 94 -4.78 1.86 -13.63
N ASP A 95 -4.19 0.75 -14.03
CA ASP A 95 -4.83 -0.56 -13.94
C ASP A 95 -4.71 -1.07 -12.50
N ALA A 96 -5.82 -1.02 -11.76
CA ALA A 96 -5.85 -1.45 -10.37
C ALA A 96 -5.56 -2.96 -10.23
N ASP A 97 -5.94 -3.78 -11.21
CA ASP A 97 -5.68 -5.22 -11.16
C ASP A 97 -4.19 -5.54 -11.23
N LEU A 98 -3.38 -4.64 -11.77
CA LEU A 98 -1.92 -4.74 -11.78
C LEU A 98 -1.26 -3.94 -10.64
N CYS A 99 -1.94 -2.99 -10.01
CA CYS A 99 -1.34 -2.12 -9.00
C CYS A 99 -1.06 -2.86 -7.68
N LEU A 100 0.22 -2.96 -7.29
CA LEU A 100 0.61 -3.63 -6.03
C LEU A 100 -0.03 -2.99 -4.79
N ALA A 101 -0.18 -1.66 -4.76
CA ALA A 101 -0.81 -0.96 -3.64
C ALA A 101 -2.29 -1.34 -3.47
N TRP A 102 -2.99 -1.60 -4.57
CA TRP A 102 -4.37 -2.13 -4.56
C TRP A 102 -4.39 -3.60 -4.20
N GLN A 103 -3.56 -4.43 -4.84
CA GLN A 103 -3.53 -5.89 -4.63
C GLN A 103 -3.29 -6.27 -3.17
N LEU A 104 -2.45 -5.53 -2.46
CA LEU A 104 -2.22 -5.70 -1.01
C LEU A 104 -3.48 -5.45 -0.15
N GLN A 105 -4.45 -4.70 -0.67
CA GLN A 105 -5.69 -4.29 0.00
C GLN A 105 -6.95 -4.87 -0.66
N ALA A 106 -6.82 -5.61 -1.76
CA ALA A 106 -7.93 -6.28 -2.41
C ALA A 106 -8.38 -7.49 -1.57
N ASP A 107 -9.68 -7.79 -1.60
CA ASP A 107 -10.23 -9.03 -1.05
C ASP A 107 -9.76 -10.26 -1.86
N GLY A 108 -9.82 -11.44 -1.24
CA GLY A 108 -9.45 -12.71 -1.88
C GLY A 108 -7.95 -12.98 -1.95
N VAL A 109 -7.54 -13.75 -2.95
CA VAL A 109 -6.14 -14.18 -3.14
C VAL A 109 -5.30 -13.09 -3.80
N PHE A 110 -4.03 -12.97 -3.41
CA PHE A 110 -3.11 -12.07 -4.09
C PHE A 110 -2.80 -12.65 -5.48
N ALA A 111 -2.99 -11.86 -6.54
CA ALA A 111 -2.87 -12.31 -7.92
C ALA A 111 -1.51 -13.00 -8.17
N ARG A 112 -1.55 -14.27 -8.59
CA ARG A 112 -0.39 -15.17 -8.67
C ARG A 112 0.73 -14.61 -9.56
N GLY A 113 0.37 -13.97 -10.67
CA GLY A 113 1.32 -13.33 -11.60
C GLY A 113 2.07 -12.12 -11.04
N LEU A 114 1.57 -11.49 -9.97
CA LEU A 114 2.15 -10.28 -9.39
C LEU A 114 2.99 -10.55 -8.14
N ARG A 115 2.89 -11.76 -7.57
CA ARG A 115 3.52 -12.12 -6.29
C ARG A 115 5.03 -11.93 -6.28
N VAL A 116 5.72 -12.21 -7.39
CA VAL A 116 7.16 -12.01 -7.52
C VAL A 116 7.51 -10.52 -7.50
N ALA A 117 6.75 -9.70 -8.24
CA ALA A 117 6.95 -8.26 -8.34
C ALA A 117 6.71 -7.52 -7.02
N LEU A 118 5.95 -8.12 -6.09
CA LEU A 118 5.71 -7.54 -4.77
C LEU A 118 7.01 -7.29 -3.99
N GLY A 119 7.99 -8.18 -4.11
CA GLY A 119 9.25 -8.09 -3.36
C GLY A 119 9.01 -8.17 -1.85
N ASP A 120 9.45 -7.15 -1.12
CA ASP A 120 9.40 -7.00 0.33
C ASP A 120 8.27 -6.06 0.84
N ARG A 121 7.39 -5.60 -0.05
CA ARG A 121 6.30 -4.67 0.27
C ARG A 121 5.17 -5.39 1.00
N LEU A 122 4.94 -5.03 2.26
CA LEU A 122 3.84 -5.59 3.06
C LEU A 122 2.53 -4.78 2.95
N TYR A 123 2.63 -3.47 2.73
CA TYR A 123 1.50 -2.55 2.64
C TYR A 123 1.85 -1.36 1.74
N GLY A 124 1.03 -1.11 0.71
CA GLY A 124 1.30 -0.06 -0.28
C GLY A 124 2.41 -0.39 -1.29
N CYS A 125 2.62 0.52 -2.24
CA CYS A 125 3.73 0.51 -3.19
C CYS A 125 4.01 1.94 -3.63
N ASP A 126 5.23 2.40 -3.38
CA ASP A 126 5.63 3.79 -3.61
C ASP A 126 6.57 3.99 -4.81
N ASP A 127 6.91 2.93 -5.54
CA ASP A 127 7.91 2.95 -6.62
C ASP A 127 7.66 4.06 -7.64
N CYS A 128 6.40 4.28 -8.04
CA CYS A 128 6.04 5.30 -9.01
C CYS A 128 6.15 6.74 -8.47
N GLN A 129 6.15 6.91 -7.15
CA GLN A 129 6.37 8.18 -6.45
C GLN A 129 7.86 8.39 -6.18
N VAL A 130 8.58 7.37 -5.72
CA VAL A 130 10.01 7.41 -5.40
C VAL A 130 10.85 7.83 -6.61
N VAL A 131 10.49 7.37 -7.82
CA VAL A 131 11.22 7.75 -9.04
C VAL A 131 10.75 9.08 -9.67
N CYS A 132 9.73 9.73 -9.10
CA CYS A 132 9.13 10.94 -9.65
C CYS A 132 10.02 12.16 -9.36
N PRO A 133 10.49 12.91 -10.38
CA PRO A 133 11.35 14.08 -10.14
C PRO A 133 10.70 15.18 -9.30
N CYS A 134 9.37 15.26 -9.30
CA CYS A 134 8.62 16.22 -8.49
C CYS A 134 8.76 15.97 -6.98
N ASN A 135 9.39 14.85 -6.59
CA ASN A 135 9.68 14.48 -5.22
C ASN A 135 11.19 14.57 -4.88
N ASP A 136 12.04 14.98 -5.82
CA ASP A 136 13.50 15.06 -5.63
C ASP A 136 13.89 16.25 -4.72
N GLU A 137 13.12 17.33 -4.73
CA GLU A 137 13.22 18.43 -3.77
C GLU A 137 12.44 18.03 -2.50
N PRO A 138 13.01 18.16 -1.28
CA PRO A 138 12.23 17.94 -0.07
C PRO A 138 11.07 18.93 -0.06
N SER A 139 9.85 18.40 -0.16
CA SER A 139 8.62 19.13 0.08
C SER A 139 8.82 20.03 1.31
N PRO A 140 8.57 21.36 1.21
CA PRO A 140 8.46 22.23 2.37
C PRO A 140 7.42 21.74 3.40
N ALA A 141 6.62 20.71 3.10
CA ALA A 141 5.51 20.23 3.92
C ALA A 141 5.71 18.85 4.57
N ALA A 142 6.87 18.63 5.21
CA ALA A 142 6.80 18.01 6.54
C ALA A 142 6.25 18.99 7.61
N GLY A 143 6.00 20.26 7.22
CA GLY A 143 5.18 21.20 7.99
C GLY A 143 4.59 22.29 7.12
N SER A 144 3.31 22.17 6.73
CA SER A 144 2.35 23.28 6.64
C SER A 144 1.06 22.89 5.90
N ALA A 145 0.01 22.57 6.66
CA ALA A 145 -1.38 22.98 6.39
C ALA A 145 -2.30 22.52 7.53
N GLY A 146 -2.04 23.01 8.75
CA GLY A 146 -3.13 23.23 9.69
C GLY A 146 -3.86 24.51 9.29
N PRO A 147 -5.17 24.63 9.57
CA PRO A 147 -5.94 25.82 9.19
C PRO A 147 -5.31 27.06 9.82
N ALA A 148 -5.38 28.18 9.11
CA ALA A 148 -5.10 29.51 9.64
C ALA A 148 -5.83 29.69 11.00
N ALA A 149 -5.10 29.48 12.08
CA ALA A 149 -5.50 29.84 13.42
C ALA A 149 -4.65 31.05 13.81
N ASP A 150 -5.32 32.20 13.78
CA ASP A 150 -4.89 33.51 14.26
C ASP A 150 -3.74 34.20 13.50
N ALA A 151 -4.07 35.37 12.95
CA ALA A 151 -3.14 36.33 12.40
C ALA A 151 -2.66 37.32 13.48
N SER A 152 -2.52 36.89 14.74
CA SER A 152 -2.33 37.80 15.88
C SER A 152 -1.09 37.56 16.74
N SER A 153 -0.33 36.48 16.55
CA SER A 153 0.91 36.25 17.29
C SER A 153 2.13 36.22 16.35
N GLY A 154 2.79 37.38 16.23
CA GLY A 154 3.98 37.59 15.39
C GLY A 154 5.27 36.94 15.90
N ALA A 155 5.27 35.64 16.19
CA ALA A 155 6.48 34.87 16.47
C ALA A 155 6.65 33.77 15.41
N PRO A 156 7.80 33.67 14.71
CA PRO A 156 8.04 32.57 13.79
C PRO A 156 8.07 31.25 14.57
N HIS A 157 7.14 30.35 14.27
CA HIS A 157 7.16 29.01 14.82
C HIS A 157 8.33 28.23 14.20
N ASP A 158 9.37 28.00 14.99
CA ASP A 158 10.54 27.19 14.60
C ASP A 158 10.19 25.69 14.62
N TRP A 159 9.74 25.20 13.47
CA TRP A 159 9.45 23.79 13.22
C TRP A 159 10.71 22.96 12.92
N ALA A 160 11.87 23.59 12.71
CA ALA A 160 13.13 22.90 12.45
C ALA A 160 13.60 22.10 13.68
N ALA A 161 13.23 22.54 14.88
CA ALA A 161 13.58 21.90 16.15
C ALA A 161 12.87 20.55 16.41
N ARG A 162 11.88 20.15 15.60
CA ARG A 162 11.04 18.95 15.82
C ARG A 162 11.25 17.80 14.84
N ARG A 163 12.26 17.89 13.96
CA ARG A 163 12.57 16.90 12.90
C ARG A 163 13.11 15.53 13.38
N GLY A 164 13.15 15.28 14.69
CA GLY A 164 13.69 14.05 15.26
C GLY A 164 12.80 12.81 15.12
N ASP A 165 11.48 12.99 14.96
CA ASP A 165 10.53 11.89 15.09
C ASP A 165 9.55 11.86 13.92
N ASN A 166 9.78 11.00 12.92
CA ASN A 166 8.79 10.70 11.89
C ASN A 166 7.58 10.00 12.55
N PRO A 167 6.38 10.64 12.58
CA PRO A 167 5.22 10.09 13.27
C PRO A 167 4.55 8.93 12.50
N LEU A 168 4.91 8.70 11.23
CA LEU A 168 4.48 7.52 10.46
C LEU A 168 5.38 6.31 10.66
N SER A 169 6.47 6.45 11.42
CA SER A 169 7.19 5.29 11.92
C SER A 169 6.31 4.64 13.00
N VAL A 170 5.82 3.43 12.74
CA VAL A 170 5.23 2.60 13.80
C VAL A 170 6.34 2.34 14.82
N ARG A 171 6.38 3.13 15.90
CA ARG A 171 7.36 3.00 16.98
C ARG A 171 8.84 3.00 16.51
N GLY A 172 9.18 3.80 15.49
CA GLY A 172 10.55 3.83 14.96
C GLY A 172 10.97 2.60 14.15
N ARG A 173 10.03 1.73 13.75
CA ARG A 173 10.31 0.56 12.89
C ARG A 173 9.82 0.82 11.47
N THR A 174 10.74 0.82 10.51
CA THR A 174 10.45 0.84 9.06
C THR A 174 10.37 -0.56 8.45
N ALA A 175 10.60 -1.60 9.26
CA ALA A 175 10.59 -2.99 8.85
C ALA A 175 9.74 -3.83 9.82
N ILE A 176 9.12 -4.87 9.29
CA ILE A 176 8.30 -5.83 10.02
C ILE A 176 8.86 -7.22 9.79
N ASP A 177 9.06 -7.97 10.88
CA ASP A 177 9.37 -9.39 10.78
C ASP A 177 8.10 -10.15 10.36
N VAL A 178 8.07 -10.59 9.11
CA VAL A 178 6.92 -11.32 8.56
C VAL A 178 6.78 -12.72 9.14
N ALA A 179 7.86 -13.36 9.62
CA ALA A 179 7.77 -14.66 10.27
C ALA A 179 7.12 -14.52 11.65
N GLU A 180 7.49 -13.50 12.43
CA GLU A 180 6.83 -13.16 13.70
C GLU A 180 5.34 -12.83 13.47
N MET A 181 5.02 -12.03 12.45
CA MET A 181 3.64 -11.70 12.07
C MET A 181 2.82 -12.95 11.76
N LEU A 182 3.37 -13.91 11.03
CA LEU A 182 2.66 -15.13 10.65
C LEU A 182 2.35 -16.04 11.85
N LEU A 183 3.18 -16.01 12.89
CA LEU A 183 3.02 -16.78 14.12
C LEU A 183 2.15 -16.07 15.17
N ALA A 184 1.88 -14.77 15.01
CA ALA A 184 1.04 -14.01 15.92
C ALA A 184 -0.43 -14.46 15.87
N SER A 185 -1.14 -14.34 17.00
CA SER A 185 -2.59 -14.57 17.06
C SER A 185 -3.37 -13.47 16.36
N ASP A 186 -4.62 -13.73 16.02
CA ASP A 186 -5.52 -12.73 15.40
C ASP A 186 -5.71 -11.49 16.27
N ASP A 187 -5.83 -11.68 17.60
CA ASP A 187 -5.93 -10.58 18.56
C ASP A 187 -4.66 -9.73 18.57
N ALA A 188 -3.48 -10.37 18.54
CA ALA A 188 -2.20 -9.67 18.50
C ALA A 188 -2.03 -8.89 17.19
N LEU A 189 -2.41 -9.47 16.05
CA LEU A 189 -2.38 -8.80 14.75
C LEU A 189 -3.33 -7.61 14.72
N THR A 190 -4.54 -7.77 15.25
CA THR A 190 -5.53 -6.70 15.31
C THR A 190 -5.05 -5.55 16.22
N ALA A 191 -4.48 -5.88 17.38
CA ALA A 191 -3.92 -4.89 18.29
C ALA A 191 -2.73 -4.12 17.68
N ALA A 192 -1.86 -4.81 16.93
CA ALA A 192 -0.66 -4.20 16.35
C ALA A 192 -0.95 -3.43 15.05
N PHE A 193 -1.81 -3.95 14.17
CA PHE A 193 -1.97 -3.48 12.79
C PHE A 193 -3.40 -3.06 12.45
N GLY A 194 -4.35 -3.09 13.40
CA GLY A 194 -5.75 -2.74 13.15
C GLY A 194 -6.01 -1.31 12.66
N HIS A 195 -5.02 -0.43 12.76
CA HIS A 195 -5.05 0.93 12.21
C HIS A 195 -4.84 0.98 10.69
N TRP A 196 -4.25 -0.05 10.09
CA TRP A 196 -4.16 -0.18 8.63
C TRP A 196 -5.50 -0.54 8.04
N TYR A 197 -5.73 -0.22 6.76
CA TYR A 197 -6.85 -0.83 6.07
C TYR A 197 -6.55 -2.32 5.86
N ILE A 198 -7.35 -3.17 6.49
CA ILE A 198 -7.30 -4.62 6.34
C ILE A 198 -8.66 -5.04 5.79
N PRO A 199 -8.73 -5.77 4.66
CA PRO A 199 -10.01 -6.08 4.03
C PRO A 199 -10.93 -6.82 5.02
N ARG A 200 -12.13 -6.28 5.20
CA ARG A 200 -13.14 -6.76 6.17
C ARG A 200 -12.62 -6.91 7.61
N ARG A 201 -11.51 -6.23 7.95
CA ARG A 201 -10.78 -6.36 9.23
C ARG A 201 -10.38 -7.80 9.56
N ARG A 202 -10.11 -8.64 8.55
CA ARG A 202 -9.70 -10.05 8.76
C ARG A 202 -8.17 -10.21 8.73
N PRO A 203 -7.53 -10.69 9.80
CA PRO A 203 -6.07 -10.83 9.87
C PRO A 203 -5.45 -11.77 8.82
N GLU A 204 -6.24 -12.68 8.25
CA GLU A 204 -5.80 -13.56 7.15
C GLU A 204 -5.23 -12.81 5.95
N TYR A 205 -5.66 -11.58 5.68
CA TYR A 205 -5.11 -10.75 4.59
C TYR A 205 -3.74 -10.18 4.90
N LEU A 206 -3.43 -9.93 6.18
CA LEU A 206 -2.05 -9.62 6.59
C LEU A 206 -1.16 -10.84 6.38
N ARG A 207 -1.62 -12.03 6.81
CA ARG A 207 -0.89 -13.28 6.62
C ARG A 207 -0.70 -13.60 5.13
N ARG A 208 -1.72 -13.38 4.31
CA ARG A 208 -1.66 -13.51 2.85
C ARG A 208 -0.51 -12.69 2.27
N ASN A 209 -0.44 -11.40 2.60
CA ASN A 209 0.62 -10.51 2.12
C ASN A 209 1.99 -10.92 2.67
N ALA A 210 2.06 -11.22 3.97
CA ALA A 210 3.28 -11.66 4.65
C ALA A 210 3.83 -12.96 4.06
N LEU A 211 3.00 -13.91 3.63
CA LEU A 211 3.44 -15.14 2.96
C LEU A 211 4.03 -14.87 1.58
N VAL A 212 3.49 -13.92 0.83
CA VAL A 212 4.10 -13.50 -0.44
C VAL A 212 5.47 -12.88 -0.20
N VAL A 213 5.56 -11.97 0.77
CA VAL A 213 6.82 -11.35 1.19
C VAL A 213 7.80 -12.41 1.68
N LEU A 214 7.39 -13.34 2.53
CA LEU A 214 8.22 -14.44 3.03
C LEU A 214 8.79 -15.27 1.88
N GLY A 215 7.94 -15.68 0.92
CA GLY A 215 8.38 -16.45 -0.25
C GLY A 215 9.36 -15.70 -1.15
N ASN A 216 9.32 -14.37 -1.17
CA ASN A 216 10.27 -13.54 -1.91
C ASN A 216 11.56 -13.27 -1.12
N THR A 217 11.45 -13.09 0.20
CA THR A 217 12.47 -12.41 1.02
C THR A 217 13.23 -13.31 1.99
N ALA A 218 12.64 -14.41 2.43
CA ALA A 218 13.14 -15.17 3.56
C ALA A 218 14.35 -16.04 3.21
N ASP A 219 15.15 -16.35 4.23
CA ASP A 219 16.12 -17.44 4.19
C ASP A 219 15.40 -18.78 4.45
N ALA A 220 15.42 -19.67 3.47
CA ALA A 220 14.81 -21.00 3.57
C ALA A 220 15.47 -21.89 4.65
N ALA A 221 16.68 -21.58 5.11
CA ALA A 221 17.35 -22.30 6.19
C ALA A 221 16.91 -21.83 7.58
N ALA A 222 16.36 -20.62 7.71
CA ALA A 222 16.01 -20.04 8.99
C ALA A 222 14.87 -20.81 9.69
N ALA A 223 15.05 -21.10 10.98
CA ALA A 223 14.05 -21.81 11.77
C ALA A 223 12.69 -21.08 11.83
N PRO A 224 12.63 -19.74 12.05
CA PRO A 224 11.36 -19.00 12.05
C PRO A 224 10.59 -19.12 10.74
N THR A 225 11.28 -19.13 9.59
CA THR A 225 10.65 -19.29 8.27
C THR A 225 9.96 -20.64 8.14
N ARG A 226 10.63 -21.73 8.55
CA ARG A 226 10.06 -23.08 8.49
C ARG A 226 8.92 -23.27 9.48
N GLU A 227 9.03 -22.68 10.66
CA GLU A 227 7.98 -22.69 11.68
C GLU A 227 6.72 -21.97 11.19
N ALA A 228 6.86 -20.74 10.69
CA ALA A 228 5.78 -19.96 10.11
C ALA A 228 5.07 -20.71 8.97
N LEU A 229 5.83 -21.30 8.03
CA LEU A 229 5.26 -22.09 6.94
C LEU A 229 4.48 -23.31 7.46
N ARG A 230 5.02 -24.06 8.44
CA ARG A 230 4.32 -25.22 9.01
C ARG A 230 3.02 -24.84 9.70
N ALA A 231 2.99 -23.69 10.39
CA ALA A 231 1.79 -23.16 11.00
C ALA A 231 0.77 -22.76 9.91
N CYS A 232 1.18 -21.93 8.94
CA CYS A 232 0.29 -21.43 7.90
C CYS A 232 -0.23 -22.50 6.93
N LEU A 233 0.51 -23.59 6.68
CA LEU A 233 0.03 -24.73 5.90
C LEU A 233 -1.11 -25.50 6.60
N ARG A 234 -1.32 -25.28 7.91
CA ARG A 234 -2.38 -25.89 8.72
C ARG A 234 -3.43 -24.86 9.18
N ASP A 235 -3.37 -23.65 8.66
CA ASP A 235 -4.30 -22.57 9.01
C ASP A 235 -5.73 -22.93 8.60
N ALA A 236 -6.73 -22.43 9.34
CA ALA A 236 -8.14 -22.66 9.01
C ALA A 236 -8.54 -21.98 7.68
N SER A 237 -7.89 -20.87 7.33
CA SER A 237 -8.19 -20.10 6.12
C SER A 237 -7.54 -20.72 4.87
N PRO A 238 -8.32 -21.07 3.83
CA PRO A 238 -7.76 -21.54 2.55
C PRO A 238 -6.91 -20.46 1.85
N ILE A 239 -7.16 -19.17 2.13
CA ILE A 239 -6.34 -18.07 1.64
C ILE A 239 -4.94 -18.18 2.23
N VAL A 240 -4.82 -18.38 3.54
CA VAL A 240 -3.51 -18.51 4.19
C VAL A 240 -2.79 -19.78 3.70
N ARG A 241 -3.48 -20.92 3.65
CA ARG A 241 -2.87 -22.17 3.18
C ARG A 241 -2.38 -22.10 1.73
N SER A 242 -3.16 -21.52 0.81
CA SER A 242 -2.74 -21.39 -0.60
C SER A 242 -1.47 -20.55 -0.74
N HIS A 243 -1.37 -19.42 -0.02
CA HIS A 243 -0.18 -18.58 -0.05
C HIS A 243 1.01 -19.25 0.65
N ALA A 244 0.77 -20.10 1.65
CA ALA A 244 1.80 -20.90 2.31
C ALA A 244 2.35 -22.00 1.39
N VAL A 245 1.49 -22.68 0.62
CA VAL A 245 1.91 -23.64 -0.42
C VAL A 245 2.81 -22.92 -1.45
N TRP A 246 2.36 -21.77 -1.97
CA TRP A 246 3.16 -20.97 -2.91
C TRP A 246 4.52 -20.58 -2.32
N ALA A 247 4.54 -20.03 -1.10
CA ALA A 247 5.77 -19.58 -0.45
C ALA A 247 6.73 -20.74 -0.18
N ALA A 248 6.23 -21.88 0.27
CA ALA A 248 7.03 -23.09 0.50
C ALA A 248 7.70 -23.56 -0.79
N HIS A 249 6.95 -23.66 -1.90
CA HIS A 249 7.52 -24.06 -3.19
C HIS A 249 8.55 -23.05 -3.71
N ARG A 250 8.26 -21.75 -3.60
CA ARG A 250 9.18 -20.69 -4.01
C ARG A 250 10.49 -20.72 -3.23
N LEU A 251 10.46 -21.08 -1.96
CA LEU A 251 11.65 -21.22 -1.10
C LEU A 251 12.37 -22.57 -1.29
N GLY A 252 11.93 -23.44 -2.18
CA GLY A 252 12.47 -24.80 -2.33
C GLY A 252 12.12 -25.72 -1.15
N LEU A 253 11.13 -25.35 -0.35
CA LEU A 253 10.63 -26.06 0.84
C LEU A 253 9.36 -26.87 0.55
N GLY A 254 9.15 -27.31 -0.71
CA GLY A 254 7.99 -28.11 -1.10
C GLY A 254 7.81 -29.40 -0.27
N GLY A 255 8.89 -29.93 0.32
CA GLY A 255 8.81 -31.04 1.27
C GLY A 255 7.93 -30.74 2.49
N LEU A 256 7.85 -29.48 2.95
CA LEU A 256 6.95 -29.09 4.04
C LEU A 256 5.47 -29.23 3.67
N VAL A 257 5.14 -29.04 2.39
CA VAL A 257 3.77 -29.23 1.89
C VAL A 257 3.39 -30.71 1.96
N ALA A 258 4.33 -31.60 1.61
CA ALA A 258 4.14 -33.05 1.68
C ALA A 258 4.02 -33.59 3.12
N GLU A 259 4.49 -32.85 4.14
CA GLU A 259 4.29 -33.20 5.57
C GLU A 259 2.83 -33.02 6.03
N VAL A 260 1.99 -32.32 5.26
CA VAL A 260 0.60 -32.02 5.64
C VAL A 260 -0.37 -32.93 4.88
N PRO A 261 -1.31 -33.61 5.56
CA PRO A 261 -2.30 -34.43 4.88
C PRO A 261 -3.11 -33.62 3.85
N ALA A 262 -3.27 -34.16 2.64
CA ALA A 262 -3.99 -33.48 1.56
C ALA A 262 -5.42 -33.06 1.95
N GLY A 263 -6.12 -33.89 2.75
CA GLY A 263 -7.44 -33.56 3.27
C GLY A 263 -7.47 -32.34 4.18
N LEU A 264 -6.39 -32.06 4.92
CA LEU A 264 -6.27 -30.85 5.72
C LEU A 264 -5.93 -29.63 4.84
N LEU A 265 -5.02 -29.79 3.88
CA LEU A 265 -4.67 -28.70 2.95
C LEU A 265 -5.89 -28.23 2.14
N LEU A 266 -6.70 -29.17 1.66
CA LEU A 266 -7.86 -28.92 0.80
C LEU A 266 -9.17 -28.68 1.58
N ALA A 267 -9.14 -28.69 2.91
CA ALA A 267 -10.34 -28.45 3.73
C ALA A 267 -10.93 -27.06 3.47
N ASP A 268 -12.24 -26.94 3.27
CA ASP A 268 -12.90 -25.64 3.05
C ASP A 268 -12.26 -24.79 1.93
N ASP A 269 -11.84 -25.43 0.82
CA ASP A 269 -11.30 -24.77 -0.38
C ASP A 269 -12.31 -24.76 -1.56
N PRO A 270 -13.45 -24.07 -1.43
CA PRO A 270 -14.53 -24.13 -2.44
C PRO A 270 -14.12 -23.53 -3.79
N ASP A 271 -13.24 -22.52 -3.78
CA ASP A 271 -12.76 -21.85 -4.99
C ASP A 271 -11.51 -22.54 -5.59
N GLY A 272 -11.04 -23.63 -4.97
CA GLY A 272 -9.89 -24.40 -5.43
C GLY A 272 -8.58 -23.63 -5.42
N MET A 273 -8.42 -22.64 -4.53
CA MET A 273 -7.24 -21.78 -4.47
C MET A 273 -6.02 -22.54 -3.94
N VAL A 274 -6.20 -23.47 -2.99
CA VAL A 274 -5.12 -24.35 -2.52
C VAL A 274 -4.86 -25.42 -3.58
N ALA A 275 -5.90 -26.00 -4.15
CA ALA A 275 -5.79 -26.99 -5.22
C ALA A 275 -5.02 -26.47 -6.44
N LEU A 276 -5.18 -25.18 -6.79
CA LEU A 276 -4.43 -24.52 -7.85
C LEU A 276 -2.92 -24.49 -7.55
N GLU A 277 -2.52 -24.08 -6.35
CA GLU A 277 -1.09 -23.97 -5.99
C GLU A 277 -0.40 -25.34 -5.89
N LEU A 278 -1.15 -26.40 -5.54
CA LEU A 278 -0.65 -27.77 -5.54
C LEU A 278 -0.47 -28.32 -6.97
N ARG A 279 -1.41 -28.01 -7.87
CA ARG A 279 -1.37 -28.46 -9.27
C ARG A 279 -0.29 -27.74 -10.07
N ASP A 280 -0.11 -26.47 -9.78
CA ASP A 280 0.81 -25.59 -10.50
C ASP A 280 1.66 -24.84 -9.44
N PRO A 281 2.74 -25.45 -8.92
CA PRO A 281 3.62 -24.79 -7.98
C PRO A 281 4.51 -23.76 -8.69
N PRO A 282 4.85 -22.62 -8.04
CA PRO A 282 5.79 -21.66 -8.61
C PRO A 282 7.19 -22.27 -8.78
N ALA A 283 7.96 -21.73 -9.71
CA ALA A 283 9.39 -22.00 -9.76
C ALA A 283 10.07 -21.55 -8.44
N ALA A 284 11.04 -22.33 -7.99
CA ALA A 284 11.90 -21.93 -6.88
C ALA A 284 12.62 -20.62 -7.22
N ALA A 285 12.75 -19.74 -6.23
CA ALA A 285 13.54 -18.52 -6.38
C ALA A 285 15.00 -18.88 -6.67
N PRO A 286 15.70 -18.11 -7.52
CA PRO A 286 17.14 -18.29 -7.70
C PRO A 286 17.85 -18.11 -6.35
N PRO A 287 18.98 -18.81 -6.11
CA PRO A 287 19.75 -18.65 -4.89
C PRO A 287 20.15 -17.18 -4.72
N ARG A 288 19.92 -16.63 -3.53
CA ARG A 288 20.34 -15.26 -3.23
C ARG A 288 21.87 -15.16 -3.36
N PRO A 289 22.40 -14.10 -4.00
CA PRO A 289 23.83 -13.84 -3.92
C PRO A 289 24.21 -13.70 -2.44
N ARG A 290 25.26 -14.40 -2.02
CA ARG A 290 25.83 -14.23 -0.68
C ARG A 290 26.43 -12.82 -0.63
N THR A 291 25.75 -11.91 0.08
CA THR A 291 26.27 -10.58 0.42
C THR A 291 27.30 -10.69 1.53
#